data_AF-A0A386PPM8-F1
#
_entry.id   AF-A0A386PPM8-F1
#
_cell.length_a   1.000
_cell.length_b   1.000
_cell.length_c   1.000
_cell.angle_alpha   90.00
_cell.angle_beta   90.00
_cell.angle_gamma   90.00
#
_symmetry.space_group_name_H-M   'P 1'
#
loop_
_entity.id
_entity.type
_entity.pdbx_description
1 polymer ?
#
loop_
_entity_poly.entity_id
_entity_poly.type
_entity_poly.pdbx_seq_one_letter_code
_entity_poly.pdbx_strand_id
1 'polypeptide(L)'
;MKKINIIFFLILAMAVMACKQDTDGETPEQKTAREQKEAEQLEKMKELVKDQVAEATKPKPETDEEKAKREEAETKAFQERVGNELTRRENEVALNALKKERDDYKTKLSTTKKTYDGTASGQKKAITIPEHVTAVKETDLDSIYSGLGYDNSTIGKLQEVITTLGITSSNQSAKAEEIKFASGALELLKSLGEDTNKVLNEYLGDAGLEKIKNDKKQIEKAKTALKAFTDSRDSLITAINNQIGTAQGNKGTLDTMKTDLEKISDNPSTDVTTSGQKGYYWTTYKKSIQAKAKEIADLVK
;
A
#
# COMPACT_ATOMS: atom_id res chain seq x y z
N MET A 1 31.67 -32.67 -27.23
CA MET A 1 31.32 -33.03 -25.83
C MET A 1 31.96 -32.15 -24.74
N LYS A 2 32.98 -31.31 -24.99
CA LYS A 2 33.59 -30.46 -23.92
C LYS A 2 32.93 -29.08 -23.68
N LYS A 3 32.11 -28.54 -24.61
CA LYS A 3 31.58 -27.16 -24.55
C LYS A 3 30.26 -27.01 -23.75
N ILE A 4 29.42 -28.05 -23.71
CA ILE A 4 28.16 -28.05 -22.94
C ILE A 4 28.42 -28.02 -21.43
N ASN A 5 29.55 -28.57 -20.97
CA ASN A 5 29.90 -28.59 -19.54
C ASN A 5 30.28 -27.22 -18.97
N ILE A 6 30.82 -26.29 -19.76
CA ILE A 6 31.29 -24.99 -19.24
C ILE A 6 30.12 -24.03 -19.02
N ILE A 7 29.11 -24.06 -19.89
CA ILE A 7 27.91 -23.21 -19.76
C ILE A 7 27.00 -23.71 -18.63
N PHE A 8 26.89 -25.03 -18.45
CA PHE A 8 26.19 -25.60 -17.29
C PHE A 8 26.91 -25.25 -15.97
N PHE A 9 28.24 -25.16 -15.97
CA PHE A 9 29.03 -24.68 -14.82
C PHE A 9 28.84 -23.17 -14.54
N LEU A 10 28.67 -22.34 -15.57
CA LEU A 10 28.35 -20.90 -15.39
C LEU A 10 26.92 -20.69 -14.88
N ILE A 11 25.96 -21.51 -15.33
CA ILE A 11 24.58 -21.51 -14.81
C ILE A 11 24.53 -22.04 -13.37
N LEU A 12 25.35 -23.03 -13.01
CA LEU A 12 25.51 -23.47 -11.61
C LEU A 12 26.22 -22.42 -10.74
N ALA A 13 27.22 -21.72 -11.27
CA ALA A 13 27.86 -20.62 -10.55
C ALA A 13 26.88 -19.46 -10.31
N MET A 14 25.98 -19.17 -11.27
CA MET A 14 24.85 -18.26 -11.10
C MET A 14 23.84 -18.74 -10.04
N ALA A 15 23.61 -20.05 -9.92
CA ALA A 15 22.74 -20.61 -8.90
C ALA A 15 23.35 -20.57 -7.48
N VAL A 16 24.68 -20.74 -7.36
CA VAL A 16 25.40 -20.64 -6.09
C VAL A 16 25.51 -19.19 -5.62
N MET A 17 25.64 -18.20 -6.52
CA MET A 17 25.64 -16.78 -6.14
C MET A 17 24.25 -16.22 -5.83
N ALA A 18 23.17 -16.82 -6.35
CA ALA A 18 21.79 -16.48 -6.02
C ALA A 18 21.25 -17.21 -4.76
N CYS A 19 21.97 -18.20 -4.25
CA CYS A 19 21.69 -18.81 -2.95
C CYS A 19 22.31 -17.98 -1.83
N LYS A 20 21.52 -17.02 -1.34
CA LYS A 20 21.46 -16.45 0.02
C LYS A 20 22.71 -16.58 0.93
N GLN A 21 23.10 -15.44 1.49
CA GLN A 21 22.98 -15.27 2.94
C GLN A 21 22.19 -13.98 3.21
N ASP A 22 21.07 -14.12 3.92
CA ASP A 22 20.45 -13.03 4.67
C ASP A 22 21.51 -12.57 5.70
N THR A 23 22.03 -11.36 5.55
CA THR A 23 22.83 -10.71 6.60
C THR A 23 22.06 -9.50 7.09
N ASP A 24 21.31 -9.72 8.17
CA ASP A 24 20.72 -8.66 8.98
C ASP A 24 21.84 -7.71 9.43
N GLY A 25 21.82 -6.45 8.94
CA GLY A 25 22.74 -5.40 9.37
C GLY A 25 23.31 -4.45 8.32
N GLU A 26 22.96 -4.57 7.03
CA GLU A 26 23.49 -3.63 6.00
C GLU A 26 22.94 -2.21 6.15
N THR A 27 23.83 -1.22 6.12
CA THR A 27 23.45 0.21 6.14
C THR A 27 22.86 0.65 4.78
N PRO A 28 22.08 1.75 4.72
CA PRO A 28 21.45 2.22 3.48
C PRO A 28 22.43 2.46 2.32
N GLU A 29 23.66 2.87 2.62
CA GLU A 29 24.73 3.06 1.62
C GLU A 29 25.25 1.72 1.06
N GLN A 30 25.35 0.68 1.88
CA GLN A 30 25.75 -0.67 1.42
C GLN A 30 24.70 -1.29 0.51
N LYS A 31 23.42 -1.08 0.84
CA LYS A 31 22.30 -1.56 0.02
C LYS A 31 22.22 -0.85 -1.33
N THR A 32 22.41 0.48 -1.36
CA THR A 32 22.40 1.27 -2.60
C THR A 32 23.60 0.94 -3.50
N ALA A 33 24.79 0.75 -2.91
CA ALA A 33 25.98 0.31 -3.63
C ALA A 33 25.83 -1.12 -4.18
N ARG A 34 25.07 -1.98 -3.50
CA ARG A 34 24.75 -3.34 -3.95
C ARG A 34 23.74 -3.35 -5.10
N GLU A 35 22.66 -2.58 -5.01
CA GLU A 35 21.67 -2.44 -6.08
C GLU A 35 22.31 -1.81 -7.35
N GLN A 36 23.23 -0.85 -7.18
CA GLN A 36 24.03 -0.32 -8.30
C GLN A 36 25.01 -1.34 -8.88
N LYS A 37 25.68 -2.14 -8.04
CA LYS A 37 26.53 -3.24 -8.52
C LYS A 37 25.73 -4.31 -9.24
N GLU A 38 24.52 -4.63 -8.79
CA GLU A 38 23.63 -5.59 -9.46
C GLU A 38 23.14 -5.05 -10.81
N ALA A 39 22.79 -3.76 -10.89
CA ALA A 39 22.46 -3.12 -12.16
C ALA A 39 23.66 -3.05 -13.14
N GLU A 40 24.87 -2.76 -12.64
CA GLU A 40 26.10 -2.73 -13.44
C GLU A 40 26.54 -4.13 -13.88
N GLN A 41 26.35 -5.15 -13.03
CA GLN A 41 26.58 -6.55 -13.39
C GLN A 41 25.55 -7.07 -14.40
N LEU A 42 24.29 -6.64 -14.30
CA LEU A 42 23.26 -6.97 -15.30
C LEU A 42 23.63 -6.40 -16.68
N GLU A 43 24.17 -5.18 -16.74
CA GLU A 43 24.67 -4.58 -18.00
C GLU A 43 25.93 -5.28 -18.53
N LYS A 44 26.94 -5.54 -17.69
CA LYS A 44 28.13 -6.31 -18.09
C LYS A 44 27.78 -7.72 -18.59
N MET A 45 26.75 -8.34 -18.02
CA MET A 45 26.27 -9.65 -18.43
C MET A 45 25.51 -9.59 -19.77
N LYS A 46 24.80 -8.50 -20.08
CA LYS A 46 24.21 -8.28 -21.42
C LYS A 46 25.28 -8.15 -22.50
N GLU A 47 26.40 -7.45 -22.21
CA GLU A 47 27.54 -7.39 -23.14
C GLU A 47 28.20 -8.76 -23.34
N LEU A 48 28.46 -9.51 -22.26
CA LEU A 48 29.17 -10.78 -22.34
C LEU A 48 28.37 -11.89 -23.06
N VAL A 49 27.03 -11.85 -22.96
CA VAL A 49 26.14 -12.72 -23.75
C VAL A 49 26.20 -12.37 -25.24
N LYS A 50 26.33 -11.07 -25.59
CA LYS A 50 26.43 -10.61 -26.98
C LYS A 50 27.72 -11.09 -27.65
N ASP A 51 28.83 -11.08 -26.93
CA ASP A 51 30.14 -11.49 -27.46
C ASP A 51 30.30 -13.02 -27.60
N GLN A 52 29.71 -13.82 -26.72
CA GLN A 52 29.81 -15.29 -26.81
C GLN A 52 28.88 -15.93 -27.84
N VAL A 53 27.79 -15.27 -28.23
CA VAL A 53 26.97 -15.66 -29.39
C VAL A 53 27.81 -15.59 -30.68
N ALA A 54 28.77 -14.66 -30.76
CA ALA A 54 29.67 -14.55 -31.90
C ALA A 54 30.73 -15.68 -31.97
N GLU A 55 31.05 -16.33 -30.84
CA GLU A 55 32.12 -17.32 -30.75
C GLU A 55 31.66 -18.79 -30.92
N ALA A 56 30.34 -19.04 -30.88
CA ALA A 56 29.74 -20.38 -31.02
C ALA A 56 29.73 -20.93 -32.48
N THR A 57 30.09 -20.13 -33.48
CA THR A 57 29.92 -20.38 -34.94
C THR A 57 31.08 -21.13 -35.63
N LYS A 58 31.86 -22.00 -34.96
CA LYS A 58 32.98 -22.74 -35.62
C LYS A 58 32.68 -24.22 -35.96
N PRO A 59 33.03 -24.71 -37.18
CA PRO A 59 32.32 -25.81 -37.85
C PRO A 59 32.81 -27.26 -37.58
N LYS A 60 31.87 -28.24 -37.65
CA LYS A 60 32.07 -29.69 -37.96
C LYS A 60 31.14 -30.12 -39.13
N PRO A 61 31.35 -31.29 -39.79
CA PRO A 61 30.74 -31.62 -41.08
C PRO A 61 29.31 -32.18 -40.93
N GLU A 62 28.36 -31.32 -41.21
CA GLU A 62 26.97 -31.59 -41.61
C GLU A 62 26.82 -30.89 -42.99
N THR A 63 25.81 -31.22 -43.80
CA THR A 63 25.57 -30.43 -45.03
C THR A 63 25.35 -28.97 -44.66
N ASP A 64 25.96 -28.04 -45.39
CA ASP A 64 25.99 -26.62 -45.02
C ASP A 64 24.58 -26.02 -44.81
N GLU A 65 23.56 -26.56 -45.48
CA GLU A 65 22.15 -26.17 -45.30
C GLU A 65 21.47 -26.73 -44.04
N GLU A 66 21.67 -28.01 -43.68
CA GLU A 66 21.07 -28.57 -42.45
C GLU A 66 21.69 -27.96 -41.20
N LYS A 67 23.00 -27.70 -41.26
CA LYS A 67 23.74 -27.06 -40.20
C LYS A 67 23.35 -25.60 -39.99
N ALA A 68 23.22 -24.84 -41.08
CA ALA A 68 22.76 -23.45 -41.01
C ALA A 68 21.34 -23.36 -40.41
N LYS A 69 20.42 -24.24 -40.82
CA LYS A 69 19.06 -24.30 -40.26
C LYS A 69 19.05 -24.68 -38.78
N ARG A 70 19.93 -25.59 -38.37
CA ARG A 70 20.05 -26.02 -36.97
C ARG A 70 20.67 -24.93 -36.09
N GLU A 71 21.75 -24.28 -36.55
CA GLU A 71 22.38 -23.16 -35.84
C GLU A 71 21.44 -21.96 -35.72
N GLU A 72 20.65 -21.66 -36.75
CA GLU A 72 19.62 -20.61 -36.72
C GLU A 72 18.50 -20.94 -35.72
N ALA A 73 18.01 -22.20 -35.71
CA ALA A 73 17.00 -22.65 -34.77
C ALA A 73 17.50 -22.66 -33.32
N GLU A 74 18.74 -23.11 -33.08
CA GLU A 74 19.37 -23.08 -31.75
C GLU A 74 19.61 -21.64 -31.27
N THR A 75 20.03 -20.73 -32.17
CA THR A 75 20.21 -19.31 -31.85
C THR A 75 18.88 -18.64 -31.52
N LYS A 76 17.82 -18.91 -32.29
CA LYS A 76 16.48 -18.36 -32.04
C LYS A 76 15.89 -18.87 -30.71
N ALA A 77 16.01 -20.16 -30.44
CA ALA A 77 15.56 -20.76 -29.18
C ALA A 77 16.36 -20.22 -27.98
N PHE A 78 17.65 -19.94 -28.16
CA PHE A 78 18.48 -19.31 -27.14
C PHE A 78 18.05 -17.86 -26.87
N GLN A 79 17.87 -17.04 -27.91
CA GLN A 79 17.40 -15.66 -27.77
C GLN A 79 16.05 -15.58 -27.08
N GLU A 80 15.12 -16.49 -27.42
CA GLU A 80 13.81 -16.58 -26.78
C GLU A 80 13.92 -16.93 -25.28
N ARG A 81 14.74 -17.94 -24.92
CA ARG A 81 14.96 -18.30 -23.51
C ARG A 81 15.56 -17.16 -22.70
N VAL A 82 16.56 -16.47 -23.25
CA VAL A 82 17.18 -15.32 -22.60
C VAL A 82 16.18 -14.18 -22.44
N GLY A 83 15.39 -13.87 -23.47
CA GLY A 83 14.35 -12.84 -23.41
C GLY A 83 13.27 -13.13 -22.36
N ASN A 84 12.82 -14.39 -22.27
CA ASN A 84 11.84 -14.82 -21.28
C ASN A 84 12.39 -14.71 -19.84
N GLU A 85 13.64 -15.13 -19.63
CA GLU A 85 14.29 -15.05 -18.31
C GLU A 85 14.55 -13.59 -17.88
N LEU A 86 14.94 -12.72 -18.81
CA LEU A 86 15.06 -11.28 -18.54
C LEU A 86 13.71 -10.69 -18.11
N THR A 87 12.65 -10.99 -18.85
CA THR A 87 11.29 -10.53 -18.52
C THR A 87 10.84 -11.01 -17.14
N ARG A 88 11.12 -12.29 -16.83
CA ARG A 88 10.82 -12.88 -15.50
C ARG A 88 11.53 -12.13 -14.38
N ARG A 89 12.83 -11.84 -14.52
CA ARG A 89 13.62 -11.11 -13.53
C ARG A 89 13.13 -9.67 -13.36
N GLU A 90 12.81 -8.99 -14.45
CA GLU A 90 12.26 -7.63 -14.39
C GLU A 90 10.93 -7.58 -13.63
N ASN A 91 10.05 -8.56 -13.87
CA ASN A 91 8.79 -8.70 -13.14
C ASN A 91 9.04 -8.95 -11.65
N GLU A 92 9.99 -9.82 -11.31
CA GLU A 92 10.33 -10.16 -9.93
C GLU A 92 10.87 -8.96 -9.14
N VAL A 93 11.77 -8.18 -9.76
CA VAL A 93 12.30 -6.94 -9.15
C VAL A 93 11.17 -5.94 -8.89
N ALA A 94 10.29 -5.73 -9.87
CA ALA A 94 9.16 -4.81 -9.74
C ALA A 94 8.16 -5.28 -8.66
N LEU A 95 7.87 -6.59 -8.61
CA LEU A 95 6.99 -7.19 -7.60
C LEU A 95 7.57 -7.03 -6.19
N ASN A 96 8.87 -7.28 -6.02
CA ASN A 96 9.54 -7.15 -4.73
C ASN A 96 9.55 -5.69 -4.26
N ALA A 97 9.70 -4.72 -5.17
CA ALA A 97 9.58 -3.31 -4.83
C ALA A 97 8.16 -2.95 -4.34
N LEU A 98 7.11 -3.43 -5.02
CA LEU A 98 5.72 -3.26 -4.59
C LEU A 98 5.45 -3.90 -3.22
N LYS A 99 5.92 -5.14 -3.01
CA LYS A 99 5.81 -5.84 -1.71
C LYS A 99 6.44 -5.01 -0.61
N LYS A 100 7.67 -4.54 -0.83
CA LYS A 100 8.39 -3.72 0.15
C LYS A 100 7.61 -2.47 0.54
N GLU A 101 7.09 -1.72 -0.44
CA GLU A 101 6.34 -0.49 -0.17
C GLU A 101 5.06 -0.74 0.64
N ARG A 102 4.32 -1.79 0.30
CA ARG A 102 3.16 -2.25 1.08
C ARG A 102 3.55 -2.65 2.50
N ASP A 103 4.62 -3.42 2.65
CA ASP A 103 5.02 -3.99 3.94
C ASP A 103 5.64 -2.93 4.87
N ASP A 104 6.37 -1.95 4.31
CA ASP A 104 6.82 -0.77 5.03
C ASP A 104 5.62 0.00 5.60
N TYR A 105 4.57 0.21 4.79
CA TYR A 105 3.36 0.90 5.25
C TYR A 105 2.58 0.10 6.30
N LYS A 106 2.46 -1.23 6.13
CA LYS A 106 1.91 -2.13 7.16
C LYS A 106 2.68 -2.04 8.48
N THR A 107 4.00 -1.99 8.40
CA THR A 107 4.87 -1.86 9.58
C THR A 107 4.66 -0.52 10.28
N LYS A 108 4.52 0.57 9.53
CA LYS A 108 4.14 1.88 10.06
C LYS A 108 2.83 1.81 10.85
N LEU A 109 1.77 1.25 10.26
CA LEU A 109 0.46 1.11 10.91
C LEU A 109 0.49 0.18 12.14
N SER A 110 1.22 -0.94 12.06
CA SER A 110 1.39 -1.87 13.18
C SER A 110 2.14 -1.20 14.34
N THR A 111 3.15 -0.39 14.03
CA THR A 111 3.92 0.36 15.03
C THR A 111 3.05 1.40 15.74
N THR A 112 2.26 2.19 15.00
CA THR A 112 1.35 3.16 15.62
C THR A 112 0.30 2.48 16.49
N LYS A 113 -0.28 1.37 16.02
CA LYS A 113 -1.20 0.54 16.81
C LYS A 113 -0.55 0.02 18.08
N LYS A 114 0.65 -0.57 18.00
CA LYS A 114 1.38 -1.09 19.17
C LYS A 114 1.67 0.00 20.19
N THR A 115 2.04 1.20 19.75
CA THR A 115 2.24 2.36 20.63
C THR A 115 0.94 2.73 21.36
N TYR A 116 -0.19 2.77 20.65
CA TYR A 116 -1.49 3.02 21.25
C TYR A 116 -1.91 1.91 22.23
N ASP A 117 -1.74 0.64 21.86
CA ASP A 117 -2.08 -0.50 22.70
C ASP A 117 -1.19 -0.63 23.93
N GLY A 118 0.09 -0.26 23.82
CA GLY A 118 1.04 -0.19 24.92
C GLY A 118 0.87 1.03 25.83
N THR A 119 -0.04 1.96 25.50
CA THR A 119 -0.36 3.08 26.39
C THR A 119 -0.98 2.57 27.68
N ALA A 120 -0.50 3.04 28.84
CA ALA A 120 -1.00 2.62 30.13
C ALA A 120 -2.53 2.77 30.23
N SER A 121 -3.21 1.80 30.84
CA SER A 121 -4.68 1.74 30.85
C SER A 121 -5.36 3.02 31.35
N GLY A 122 -4.80 3.73 32.34
CA GLY A 122 -5.33 5.01 32.83
C GLY A 122 -5.09 6.21 31.91
N GLN A 123 -4.24 6.05 30.88
CA GLN A 123 -3.89 7.09 29.90
C GLN A 123 -4.47 6.80 28.51
N LYS A 124 -4.83 5.54 28.23
CA LYS A 124 -5.43 5.12 26.97
C LYS A 124 -6.83 5.73 26.85
N LYS A 125 -7.01 6.55 25.82
CA LYS A 125 -8.30 7.13 25.46
C LYS A 125 -9.06 6.14 24.60
N ALA A 126 -10.37 6.08 24.79
CA ALA A 126 -11.27 5.21 24.05
C ALA A 126 -12.53 5.97 23.67
N ILE A 127 -13.12 5.60 22.55
CA ILE A 127 -14.44 6.07 22.14
C ILE A 127 -15.48 5.14 22.75
N THR A 128 -16.53 5.71 23.32
CA THR A 128 -17.76 5.00 23.67
C THR A 128 -18.76 5.27 22.56
N ILE A 129 -19.21 4.23 21.86
CA ILE A 129 -20.20 4.40 20.80
C ILE A 129 -21.55 4.72 21.45
N PRO A 130 -22.19 5.87 21.14
CA PRO A 130 -23.50 6.16 21.70
C PRO A 130 -24.57 5.17 21.22
N GLU A 131 -25.51 4.79 22.09
CA GLU A 131 -26.54 3.79 21.76
C GLU A 131 -27.38 4.17 20.53
N HIS A 132 -27.58 5.47 20.30
CA HIS A 132 -28.34 6.00 19.17
C HIS A 132 -27.56 6.04 17.85
N VAL A 133 -26.25 5.79 17.88
CA VAL A 133 -25.41 5.64 16.68
C VAL A 133 -25.44 4.17 16.24
N THR A 134 -26.33 3.83 15.31
CA THR A 134 -26.55 2.43 14.90
C THR A 134 -25.68 1.96 13.74
N ALA A 135 -25.07 2.88 12.99
CA ALA A 135 -24.27 2.56 11.80
C ALA A 135 -22.87 2.00 12.13
N VAL A 136 -22.45 2.16 13.38
CA VAL A 136 -21.13 1.78 13.89
C VAL A 136 -21.31 0.97 15.16
N LYS A 137 -20.50 -0.08 15.33
CA LYS A 137 -20.53 -0.99 16.48
C LYS A 137 -19.21 -0.93 17.24
N GLU A 138 -19.22 -1.42 18.47
CA GLU A 138 -18.00 -1.60 19.29
C GLU A 138 -16.94 -2.45 18.56
N THR A 139 -17.34 -3.44 17.77
CA THR A 139 -16.44 -4.25 16.93
C THR A 139 -15.72 -3.46 15.84
N ASP A 140 -16.22 -2.26 15.51
CA ASP A 140 -15.65 -1.39 14.48
C ASP A 140 -14.57 -0.44 15.04
N LEU A 141 -14.38 -0.40 16.37
CA LEU A 141 -13.48 0.55 17.03
C LEU A 141 -12.04 0.46 16.51
N ASP A 142 -11.53 -0.73 16.21
CA ASP A 142 -10.17 -0.88 15.65
C ASP A 142 -10.04 -0.18 14.28
N SER A 143 -11.08 -0.27 13.44
CA SER A 143 -11.12 0.42 12.15
C SER A 143 -11.23 1.94 12.33
N ILE A 144 -12.02 2.40 13.30
CA ILE A 144 -12.14 3.82 13.63
C ILE A 144 -10.81 4.38 14.16
N TYR A 145 -10.15 3.66 15.07
CA TYR A 145 -8.84 4.05 15.59
C TYR A 145 -7.80 4.04 14.48
N SER A 146 -7.82 3.07 13.58
CA SER A 146 -7.01 3.09 12.36
C SER A 146 -7.28 4.32 11.49
N GLY A 147 -8.56 4.69 11.32
CA GLY A 147 -9.00 5.91 10.63
C GLY A 147 -8.54 7.21 11.29
N LEU A 148 -8.18 7.17 12.58
CA LEU A 148 -7.55 8.28 13.32
C LEU A 148 -6.02 8.15 13.40
N GLY A 149 -5.45 7.13 12.78
CA GLY A 149 -4.01 6.83 12.84
C GLY A 149 -3.54 6.31 14.20
N TYR A 150 -4.45 5.81 15.03
CA TYR A 150 -4.21 5.42 16.43
C TYR A 150 -3.70 6.57 17.31
N ASP A 151 -4.01 7.82 16.95
CA ASP A 151 -3.60 8.99 17.74
C ASP A 151 -4.42 9.10 19.05
N ASN A 152 -3.79 8.71 20.16
CA ASN A 152 -4.44 8.67 21.48
C ASN A 152 -5.05 10.03 21.90
N SER A 153 -4.38 11.13 21.55
CA SER A 153 -4.85 12.49 21.86
C SER A 153 -6.13 12.82 21.11
N THR A 154 -6.17 12.54 19.81
CA THR A 154 -7.32 12.79 18.93
C THR A 154 -8.49 11.88 19.27
N ILE A 155 -8.24 10.61 19.60
CA ILE A 155 -9.27 9.69 20.11
C ILE A 155 -9.95 10.29 21.36
N GLY A 156 -9.16 10.82 22.29
CA GLY A 156 -9.70 11.51 23.48
C GLY A 156 -10.50 12.77 23.14
N LYS A 157 -10.02 13.59 22.20
CA LYS A 157 -10.72 14.80 21.74
C LYS A 157 -12.05 14.46 21.07
N LEU A 158 -12.09 13.41 20.23
CA LEU A 158 -13.32 12.95 19.60
C LEU A 158 -14.33 12.45 20.64
N GLN A 159 -13.89 11.69 21.64
CA GLN A 159 -14.75 11.26 22.73
C GLN A 159 -15.32 12.46 23.51
N GLU A 160 -14.52 13.49 23.78
CA GLU A 160 -14.99 14.71 24.43
C GLU A 160 -16.03 15.45 23.58
N VAL A 161 -15.83 15.55 22.27
CA VAL A 161 -16.81 16.12 21.35
C VAL A 161 -18.12 15.34 21.38
N ILE A 162 -18.07 14.01 21.26
CA ILE A 162 -19.26 13.14 21.32
C ILE A 162 -20.01 13.34 22.65
N THR A 163 -19.28 13.42 23.76
CA THR A 163 -19.85 13.65 25.10
C THR A 163 -20.48 15.04 25.19
N THR A 164 -19.84 16.08 24.64
CA THR A 164 -20.32 17.47 24.67
C THR A 164 -21.59 17.66 23.84
N LEU A 165 -21.74 16.91 22.74
CA LEU A 165 -22.99 16.88 21.98
C LEU A 165 -24.16 16.29 22.78
N GLY A 166 -23.94 15.78 23.99
CA GLY A 166 -24.97 15.21 24.85
C GLY A 166 -25.49 13.86 24.36
N ILE A 167 -24.78 13.24 23.41
CA ILE A 167 -25.10 11.93 22.84
C ILE A 167 -24.48 10.86 23.73
N THR A 168 -24.96 10.76 24.97
CA THR A 168 -24.57 9.68 25.88
C THR A 168 -25.69 8.64 25.93
N SER A 169 -25.35 7.41 26.34
CA SER A 169 -26.25 6.25 26.38
C SER A 169 -27.55 6.43 27.18
N SER A 170 -27.69 7.51 27.95
CA SER A 170 -28.86 7.74 28.83
C SER A 170 -29.70 8.97 28.49
N ASN A 171 -29.35 9.76 27.48
CA ASN A 171 -29.99 11.06 27.26
C ASN A 171 -30.97 11.05 26.07
N GLN A 172 -32.27 10.89 26.36
CA GLN A 172 -33.36 10.95 25.37
C GLN A 172 -33.49 12.28 24.61
N SER A 173 -32.70 13.31 24.98
CA SER A 173 -32.76 14.65 24.39
C SER A 173 -31.71 14.92 23.29
N ALA A 174 -30.84 13.96 22.96
CA ALA A 174 -29.92 14.11 21.84
C ALA A 174 -30.73 14.38 20.56
N LYS A 175 -30.59 15.58 19.98
CA LYS A 175 -31.37 15.93 18.80
C LYS A 175 -30.81 15.14 17.60
N ALA A 176 -31.68 14.90 16.62
CA ALA A 176 -31.35 14.06 15.47
C ALA A 176 -30.09 14.54 14.70
N GLU A 177 -29.80 15.85 14.75
CA GLU A 177 -28.64 16.46 14.11
C GLU A 177 -27.32 16.05 14.79
N GLU A 178 -27.25 16.07 16.12
CA GLU A 178 -26.06 15.67 16.86
C GLU A 178 -25.72 14.20 16.60
N ILE A 179 -26.74 13.32 16.63
CA ILE A 179 -26.58 11.89 16.29
C ILE A 179 -26.05 11.73 14.86
N LYS A 180 -26.57 12.51 13.91
CA LYS A 180 -26.10 12.49 12.51
C LYS A 180 -24.62 12.88 12.42
N PHE A 181 -24.18 13.90 13.15
CA PHE A 181 -22.77 14.31 13.13
C PHE A 181 -21.83 13.25 13.69
N ALA A 182 -22.16 12.68 14.85
CA ALA A 182 -21.36 11.60 15.44
C ALA A 182 -21.34 10.36 14.52
N SER A 183 -22.49 9.94 14.00
CA SER A 183 -22.60 8.79 13.09
C SER A 183 -21.76 8.99 11.83
N GLY A 184 -21.92 10.14 11.16
CA GLY A 184 -21.17 10.44 9.94
C GLY A 184 -19.65 10.51 10.15
N ALA A 185 -19.19 11.10 11.27
CA ALA A 185 -17.76 11.12 11.56
C ALA A 185 -17.21 9.70 11.82
N LEU A 186 -17.91 8.90 12.62
CA LEU A 186 -17.48 7.54 12.95
C LEU A 186 -17.53 6.59 11.73
N GLU A 187 -18.55 6.73 10.87
CA GLU A 187 -18.66 5.99 9.62
C GLU A 187 -17.49 6.30 8.67
N LEU A 188 -17.14 7.58 8.48
CA LEU A 188 -16.00 7.98 7.66
C LEU A 188 -14.70 7.32 8.14
N LEU A 189 -14.45 7.41 9.45
CA LEU A 189 -13.25 6.85 10.08
C LEU A 189 -13.20 5.34 9.96
N LYS A 190 -14.33 4.67 10.20
CA LYS A 190 -14.50 3.22 10.02
C LYS A 190 -14.17 2.83 8.58
N SER A 191 -14.84 3.44 7.59
CA SER A 191 -14.65 3.09 6.17
C SER A 191 -13.21 3.34 5.71
N LEU A 192 -12.57 4.42 6.18
CA LEU A 192 -11.15 4.67 5.93
C LEU A 192 -10.26 3.55 6.46
N GLY A 193 -10.51 3.09 7.69
CA GLY A 193 -9.80 1.95 8.30
C GLY A 193 -10.00 0.64 7.52
N GLU A 194 -11.25 0.32 7.17
CA GLU A 194 -11.62 -0.88 6.42
C GLU A 194 -10.98 -0.92 5.03
N ASP A 195 -11.04 0.17 4.27
CA ASP A 195 -10.46 0.21 2.92
C ASP A 195 -8.93 0.15 2.96
N THR A 196 -8.30 0.74 3.98
CA THR A 196 -6.87 0.56 4.23
C THR A 196 -6.53 -0.91 4.41
N ASN A 197 -7.31 -1.62 5.22
CA ASN A 197 -7.13 -3.05 5.45
C ASN A 197 -7.32 -3.85 4.15
N LYS A 198 -8.38 -3.57 3.37
CA LYS A 198 -8.62 -4.24 2.08
C LYS A 198 -7.45 -4.03 1.11
N VAL A 199 -6.97 -2.80 0.93
CA VAL A 199 -5.85 -2.51 0.02
C VAL A 199 -4.61 -3.30 0.42
N LEU A 200 -4.24 -3.30 1.70
CA LEU A 200 -2.96 -3.88 2.14
C LEU A 200 -2.99 -5.40 2.36
N ASN A 201 -4.15 -5.96 2.70
CA ASN A 201 -4.28 -7.38 3.09
C ASN A 201 -5.07 -8.21 2.08
N GLU A 202 -6.05 -7.63 1.39
CA GLU A 202 -6.89 -8.35 0.44
C GLU A 202 -6.39 -8.13 -0.99
N TYR A 203 -6.38 -6.88 -1.47
CA TYR A 203 -6.05 -6.57 -2.87
C TYR A 203 -4.56 -6.73 -3.14
N LEU A 204 -3.71 -6.11 -2.33
CA LEU A 204 -2.28 -6.33 -2.39
C LEU A 204 -1.85 -7.37 -1.37
N GLY A 205 -2.73 -8.31 -0.99
CA GLY A 205 -2.31 -9.53 -0.28
C GLY A 205 -1.52 -10.46 -1.19
N ASP A 206 -1.00 -11.56 -0.63
CA ASP A 206 -0.21 -12.53 -1.43
C ASP A 206 -1.01 -13.09 -2.61
N ALA A 207 -2.30 -13.38 -2.40
CA ALA A 207 -3.19 -13.85 -3.47
C ALA A 207 -3.40 -12.83 -4.60
N GLY A 208 -3.52 -11.54 -4.27
CA GLY A 208 -3.69 -10.50 -5.29
C GLY A 208 -2.39 -10.19 -6.04
N LEU A 209 -1.25 -10.18 -5.33
CA LEU A 209 0.06 -10.02 -5.96
C LEU A 209 0.42 -11.17 -6.89
N GLU A 210 0.02 -12.40 -6.55
CA GLU A 210 0.25 -13.59 -7.38
C GLU A 210 -0.41 -13.46 -8.77
N LYS A 211 -1.56 -12.79 -8.86
CA LYS A 211 -2.29 -12.58 -10.13
C LYS A 211 -1.56 -11.65 -11.10
N ILE A 212 -0.82 -10.66 -10.57
CA ILE A 212 -0.13 -9.65 -11.38
C ILE A 212 1.37 -9.94 -11.53
N LYS A 213 1.90 -11.01 -10.92
CA LYS A 213 3.35 -11.27 -10.80
C LYS A 213 4.11 -11.38 -12.13
N ASN A 214 3.41 -11.65 -13.23
CA ASN A 214 4.00 -11.82 -14.56
C ASN A 214 3.75 -10.61 -15.49
N ASP A 215 3.12 -9.54 -14.99
CA ASP A 215 2.81 -8.33 -15.75
C ASP A 215 3.42 -7.09 -15.10
N LYS A 216 4.65 -6.74 -15.53
CA LYS A 216 5.37 -5.55 -15.06
C LYS A 216 4.52 -4.28 -15.07
N LYS A 217 3.72 -4.07 -16.12
CA LYS A 217 2.90 -2.86 -16.26
C LYS A 217 1.82 -2.80 -15.19
N GLN A 218 1.21 -3.93 -14.85
CA GLN A 218 0.24 -3.99 -13.77
C GLN A 218 0.89 -3.79 -12.40
N ILE A 219 2.08 -4.37 -12.14
CA ILE A 219 2.72 -4.18 -10.83
C ILE A 219 3.16 -2.72 -10.64
N GLU A 220 3.68 -2.05 -11.67
CA GLU A 220 4.08 -0.64 -11.59
C GLU A 220 2.86 0.30 -11.41
N LYS A 221 1.73 -0.02 -12.06
CA LYS A 221 0.45 0.69 -11.81
C LYS A 221 -0.02 0.48 -10.38
N ALA A 222 0.01 -0.76 -9.88
CA ALA A 222 -0.39 -1.09 -8.52
C ALA A 222 0.48 -0.36 -7.49
N LYS A 223 1.79 -0.28 -7.74
CA LYS A 223 2.74 0.48 -6.91
C LYS A 223 2.44 1.97 -6.89
N THR A 224 2.23 2.57 -8.06
CA THR A 224 1.86 3.98 -8.17
C THR A 224 0.54 4.28 -7.46
N ALA A 225 -0.46 3.41 -7.62
CA ALA A 225 -1.76 3.55 -6.99
C ALA A 225 -1.68 3.37 -5.47
N LEU A 226 -0.88 2.41 -4.98
CA LEU A 226 -0.61 2.22 -3.55
C LEU A 226 0.00 3.47 -2.94
N LYS A 227 1.04 4.03 -3.56
CA LYS A 227 1.68 5.25 -3.06
C LYS A 227 0.68 6.40 -2.96
N ALA A 228 -0.09 6.62 -4.03
CA ALA A 228 -1.10 7.68 -4.06
C ALA A 228 -2.19 7.47 -3.00
N PHE A 229 -2.59 6.22 -2.77
CA PHE A 229 -3.52 5.84 -1.71
C PHE A 229 -2.96 6.17 -0.32
N THR A 230 -1.73 5.76 0.00
CA THR A 230 -1.12 5.97 1.31
C THR A 230 -0.84 7.45 1.59
N ASP A 231 -0.35 8.20 0.60
CA ASP A 231 -0.11 9.64 0.73
C ASP A 231 -1.42 10.41 0.99
N SER A 232 -2.46 10.07 0.23
CA SER A 232 -3.79 10.69 0.37
C SER A 232 -4.41 10.34 1.73
N ARG A 233 -4.27 9.09 2.17
CA ARG A 233 -4.76 8.63 3.47
C ARG A 233 -4.10 9.39 4.60
N ASP A 234 -2.78 9.47 4.62
CA ASP A 234 -2.02 10.14 5.69
C ASP A 234 -2.36 11.64 5.75
N SER A 235 -2.54 12.27 4.59
CA SER A 235 -2.97 13.67 4.48
C SER A 235 -4.39 13.87 5.01
N LEU A 236 -5.32 12.97 4.65
CA LEU A 236 -6.70 13.01 5.11
C LEU A 236 -6.80 12.83 6.63
N ILE A 237 -6.08 11.86 7.21
CA ILE A 237 -6.05 11.63 8.66
C ILE A 237 -5.53 12.87 9.38
N THR A 238 -4.43 13.46 8.90
CA THR A 238 -3.89 14.69 9.48
C THR A 238 -4.94 15.81 9.50
N ALA A 239 -5.66 15.99 8.39
CA ALA A 239 -6.67 17.03 8.27
C ALA A 239 -7.91 16.75 9.15
N ILE A 240 -8.37 15.51 9.22
CA ILE A 240 -9.47 15.10 10.11
C ILE A 240 -9.07 15.31 11.58
N ASN A 241 -7.87 14.87 11.99
CA ASN A 241 -7.38 15.02 13.36
C ASN A 241 -7.30 16.50 13.77
N ASN A 242 -6.83 17.36 12.87
CA ASN A 242 -6.84 18.81 13.08
C ASN A 242 -8.26 19.36 13.24
N GLN A 243 -9.20 18.93 12.39
CA GLN A 243 -10.58 19.40 12.46
C GLN A 243 -11.30 18.93 13.74
N ILE A 244 -11.04 17.70 14.20
CA ILE A 244 -11.50 17.21 15.51
C ILE A 244 -10.93 18.09 16.64
N GLY A 245 -9.65 18.46 16.55
CA GLY A 245 -9.02 19.38 17.48
C GLY A 245 -9.69 20.76 17.53
N THR A 246 -10.00 21.33 16.37
CA THR A 246 -10.74 22.60 16.26
C THR A 246 -12.14 22.49 16.87
N ALA A 247 -12.89 21.44 16.51
CA ALA A 247 -14.22 21.20 17.07
C ALA A 247 -14.18 21.08 18.60
N GLN A 248 -13.23 20.30 19.14
CA GLN A 248 -13.03 20.16 20.57
C GLN A 248 -12.67 21.49 21.24
N GLY A 249 -11.81 22.31 20.62
CA GLY A 249 -11.47 23.65 21.12
C GLY A 249 -12.69 24.57 21.22
N ASN A 250 -13.67 24.38 20.34
CA ASN A 250 -14.92 25.12 20.28
C ASN A 250 -16.05 24.52 21.14
N LYS A 251 -15.76 23.55 22.02
CA LYS A 251 -16.76 22.89 22.90
C LYS A 251 -17.58 23.83 23.79
N GLY A 252 -17.10 25.06 24.04
CA GLY A 252 -17.85 26.10 24.76
C GLY A 252 -18.98 26.75 23.97
N THR A 253 -18.99 26.58 22.64
CA THR A 253 -19.98 27.18 21.73
C THR A 253 -20.52 26.08 20.80
N LEU A 254 -21.62 25.46 21.20
CA LEU A 254 -22.20 24.29 20.53
C LEU A 254 -22.38 24.48 19.01
N ASP A 255 -22.86 25.64 18.58
CA ASP A 255 -23.10 25.92 17.15
C ASP A 255 -21.80 26.00 16.33
N THR A 256 -20.74 26.58 16.91
CA THR A 256 -19.42 26.62 16.28
C THR A 256 -18.82 25.22 16.19
N MET A 257 -18.89 24.44 17.28
CA MET A 257 -18.44 23.05 17.29
C MET A 257 -19.18 22.22 16.23
N LYS A 258 -20.51 22.39 16.10
CA LYS A 258 -21.31 21.72 15.06
C LYS A 258 -20.85 22.09 13.66
N THR A 259 -20.66 23.38 13.39
CA THR A 259 -20.16 23.87 12.09
C THR A 259 -18.81 23.24 11.73
N ASP A 260 -17.95 23.02 12.72
CA ASP A 260 -16.67 22.35 12.54
C ASP A 260 -16.81 20.85 12.27
N LEU A 261 -17.75 20.18 12.94
CA LEU A 261 -18.04 18.76 12.71
C LEU A 261 -18.68 18.50 11.36
N GLU A 262 -19.53 19.40 10.87
CA GLU A 262 -20.15 19.29 9.55
C GLU A 262 -19.14 19.15 8.42
N LYS A 263 -17.92 19.67 8.58
CA LYS A 263 -16.83 19.50 7.61
C LYS A 263 -16.41 18.02 7.49
N ILE A 264 -16.47 17.29 8.62
CA ILE A 264 -16.13 15.86 8.75
C ILE A 264 -17.33 14.98 8.41
N SER A 265 -18.48 15.24 9.03
CA SER A 265 -19.56 14.27 9.13
C SER A 265 -20.65 14.42 8.08
N ASP A 266 -20.78 15.57 7.42
CA ASP A 266 -21.82 15.72 6.40
C ASP A 266 -21.38 15.06 5.10
N ASN A 267 -22.15 14.11 4.60
CA ASN A 267 -21.88 13.47 3.31
C ASN A 267 -22.69 14.22 2.23
N PRO A 268 -22.07 15.14 1.47
CA PRO A 268 -22.82 16.01 0.59
C PRO A 268 -23.29 15.25 -0.65
N SER A 269 -24.47 15.60 -1.17
CA SER A 269 -24.97 15.06 -2.43
C SER A 269 -24.21 15.59 -3.65
N THR A 270 -23.45 16.68 -3.47
CA THR A 270 -22.66 17.35 -4.50
C THR A 270 -21.19 17.38 -4.13
N ASP A 271 -20.34 17.45 -5.15
CA ASP A 271 -18.90 17.47 -4.97
C ASP A 271 -18.41 18.78 -4.34
N VAL A 272 -17.95 18.68 -3.10
CA VAL A 272 -17.32 19.79 -2.36
C VAL A 272 -15.80 19.72 -2.55
N THR A 273 -15.19 20.78 -3.07
CA THR A 273 -13.77 20.80 -3.45
C THR A 273 -12.91 21.74 -2.61
N THR A 274 -13.52 22.66 -1.85
CA THR A 274 -12.77 23.61 -1.03
C THR A 274 -12.60 23.07 0.39
N SER A 275 -11.35 23.00 0.85
CA SER A 275 -11.02 22.56 2.20
C SER A 275 -11.74 23.41 3.24
N GLY A 276 -12.30 22.76 4.26
CA GLY A 276 -13.06 23.43 5.32
C GLY A 276 -14.51 23.75 4.99
N GLN A 277 -15.01 23.41 3.81
CA GLN A 277 -16.45 23.39 3.54
C GLN A 277 -17.12 22.16 4.17
N LYS A 278 -18.41 22.28 4.46
CA LYS A 278 -19.27 21.20 4.94
C LYS A 278 -19.15 19.98 4.01
N GLY A 279 -18.86 18.83 4.58
CA GLY A 279 -18.70 17.57 3.87
C GLY A 279 -17.51 17.42 2.92
N TYR A 280 -16.54 18.33 3.02
CA TYR A 280 -15.30 18.26 2.27
C TYR A 280 -14.55 16.93 2.50
N TYR A 281 -14.46 16.45 3.74
CA TYR A 281 -13.70 15.23 4.04
C TYR A 281 -14.33 13.97 3.46
N TRP A 282 -15.66 13.86 3.48
CA TRP A 282 -16.39 12.79 2.79
C TRP A 282 -16.14 12.80 1.28
N THR A 283 -16.21 13.97 0.64
CA THR A 283 -15.93 14.10 -0.79
C THR A 283 -14.49 13.71 -1.10
N THR A 284 -13.54 14.17 -0.28
CA THR A 284 -12.10 13.89 -0.45
C THR A 284 -11.81 12.40 -0.29
N TYR A 285 -12.37 11.76 0.74
CA TYR A 285 -12.27 10.32 0.96
C TYR A 285 -12.84 9.54 -0.23
N LYS A 286 -14.08 9.83 -0.63
CA LYS A 286 -14.74 9.13 -1.74
C LYS A 286 -13.98 9.30 -3.07
N LYS A 287 -13.54 10.52 -3.39
CA LYS A 287 -12.88 10.82 -4.67
C LYS A 287 -11.45 10.32 -4.77
N SER A 288 -10.66 10.49 -3.71
CA SER A 288 -9.23 10.15 -3.76
C SER A 288 -8.98 8.74 -3.24
N ILE A 289 -9.46 8.44 -2.02
CA ILE A 289 -9.09 7.20 -1.33
C ILE A 289 -9.84 6.00 -1.92
N GLN A 290 -11.17 6.05 -2.00
CA GLN A 290 -11.95 4.92 -2.50
C GLN A 290 -11.70 4.66 -3.98
N ALA A 291 -11.50 5.71 -4.79
CA ALA A 291 -11.15 5.55 -6.20
C ALA A 291 -9.80 4.84 -6.37
N LYS A 292 -8.80 5.15 -5.55
CA LYS A 292 -7.48 4.49 -5.59
C LYS A 292 -7.54 3.06 -5.05
N ALA A 293 -8.32 2.82 -3.99
CA ALA A 293 -8.57 1.45 -3.53
C ALA A 293 -9.24 0.60 -4.62
N LYS A 294 -10.21 1.17 -5.33
CA LYS A 294 -10.86 0.52 -6.48
C LYS A 294 -9.91 0.28 -7.64
N GLU A 295 -9.07 1.27 -7.99
CA GLU A 295 -8.05 1.12 -9.03
C GLU A 295 -7.12 -0.07 -8.73
N ILE A 296 -6.66 -0.19 -7.48
CA ILE A 296 -5.85 -1.32 -7.02
C ILE A 296 -6.65 -2.62 -7.13
N ALA A 297 -7.89 -2.65 -6.66
CA ALA A 297 -8.76 -3.82 -6.73
C ALA A 297 -8.96 -4.30 -8.17
N ASP A 298 -9.16 -3.37 -9.11
CA ASP A 298 -9.39 -3.69 -10.52
C ASP A 298 -8.11 -4.19 -11.22
N LEU A 299 -6.92 -3.83 -10.74
CA LEU A 299 -5.64 -4.38 -11.22
C LEU A 299 -5.38 -5.82 -10.78
N VAL A 300 -5.92 -6.24 -9.63
CA VAL A 300 -5.67 -7.57 -9.03
C VAL A 300 -6.89 -8.51 -9.11
N LYS A 301 -7.82 -8.22 -10.01
CA LYS A 301 -8.97 -9.11 -10.29
C LYS A 301 -8.56 -10.24 -11.21
#